data_AF-A0A7K6UUJ2-F1
#
_entry.id   AF-A0A7K6UUJ2-F1
#
_cell.length_a   1.000
_cell.length_b   1.000
_cell.length_c   1.000
_cell.angle_alpha   90.00
_cell.angle_beta   90.00
_cell.angle_gamma   90.00
#
_symmetry.space_group_name_H-M   'P 1'
#
loop_
_entity.id
_entity.type
_entity.pdbx_description
1 polymer ?
#
loop_
_entity_poly.entity_id
_entity_poly.type
_entity_poly.pdbx_seq_one_letter_code
_entity_poly.pdbx_strand_id
1 'polypeptide(L)'
;GVRKASTFVIWVKRRTGPSTVLINSTDQAEAIIKADDLAVIGFFRELHHDSVEVFCEAAREVPEMPFGMTASEDICATYGIQRSSLIVFKKGKPVHNEVLEDGSQNKLELTRLIKTFTLDLVTEYNIETSVKIFDVPVENHILLFTPTNSETFSEIYENYQSAAAEFRGKILFVLVDTNEARNGRIFEYFRIRDVDVPAVRILNLTSDAKYKMPADQVTVGNVKEFCQSYLNGKAKQHLSSEEIPEDWDKKPVKVLVGKNFNSIIF
;
A
#
# COMPACT_ATOMS: atom_id res chain seq x y z
N GLY A 1 7.94 -8.61 13.84
CA GLY A 1 9.08 -9.14 14.62
C GLY A 1 9.30 -10.61 14.31
N VAL A 2 10.55 -11.03 14.14
CA VAL A 2 10.93 -12.42 13.80
C VAL A 2 10.71 -13.33 15.02
N ARG A 3 9.87 -14.37 14.90
CA ARG A 3 9.43 -15.21 16.03
C ARG A 3 10.15 -16.57 16.16
N LYS A 4 11.14 -16.87 15.31
CA LYS A 4 11.90 -18.13 15.32
C LYS A 4 13.42 -17.84 15.37
N ALA A 5 14.15 -18.60 16.18
CA ALA A 5 15.58 -18.40 16.41
C ALA A 5 16.44 -18.51 15.12
N SER A 6 16.13 -19.47 14.25
CA SER A 6 16.82 -19.61 12.95
C SER A 6 16.61 -18.41 12.03
N THR A 7 15.37 -17.92 11.95
CA THR A 7 15.03 -16.71 11.17
C THR A 7 15.68 -15.46 11.78
N PHE A 8 15.83 -15.40 13.10
CA PHE A 8 16.52 -14.30 13.78
C PHE A 8 18.01 -14.25 13.42
N VAL A 9 18.69 -15.41 13.36
CA VAL A 9 20.08 -15.48 12.91
C VAL A 9 20.23 -15.02 11.46
N ILE A 10 19.33 -15.42 10.57
CA ILE A 10 19.32 -14.95 9.17
C ILE A 10 19.14 -13.44 9.10
N TRP A 11 18.19 -12.91 9.87
CA TRP A 11 17.93 -11.48 9.97
C TRP A 11 19.16 -10.70 10.46
N VAL A 12 19.83 -11.17 11.52
CA VAL A 12 21.06 -10.54 12.04
C VAL A 12 22.17 -10.58 11.00
N LYS A 13 22.36 -11.72 10.33
CA LYS A 13 23.36 -11.86 9.26
C LYS A 13 23.12 -10.89 8.10
N ARG A 14 21.88 -10.71 7.65
CA ARG A 14 21.55 -9.77 6.57
C ARG A 14 21.69 -8.31 7.01
N ARG A 15 21.46 -8.02 8.28
CA ARG A 15 21.61 -6.66 8.83
C ARG A 15 23.07 -6.27 9.07
N THR A 16 23.94 -7.24 9.37
CA THR A 16 25.36 -6.99 9.74
C THR A 16 26.34 -7.35 8.63
N GLY A 17 25.96 -8.21 7.70
CA GLY A 17 26.75 -8.61 6.53
C GLY A 17 26.26 -7.96 5.23
N PRO A 18 26.62 -8.53 4.07
CA PRO A 18 26.10 -8.07 2.78
C PRO A 18 24.57 -8.18 2.75
N SER A 19 23.89 -7.10 2.35
CA SER A 19 22.43 -7.06 2.27
C SER A 19 21.88 -7.87 1.09
N THR A 20 22.75 -8.26 0.17
CA THR A 20 22.41 -8.96 -1.08
C THR A 20 23.43 -10.07 -1.35
N VAL A 21 22.99 -11.17 -1.94
CA VAL A 21 23.89 -12.23 -2.42
C VAL A 21 24.26 -11.99 -3.88
N LEU A 22 25.55 -12.02 -4.22
CA LEU A 22 25.99 -12.00 -5.61
C LEU A 22 25.68 -13.33 -6.29
N ILE A 23 24.93 -13.27 -7.39
CA ILE A 23 24.46 -14.42 -8.17
C ILE A 23 25.35 -14.59 -9.40
N ASN A 24 26.00 -15.76 -9.48
CA ASN A 24 26.91 -16.13 -10.57
C ASN A 24 26.38 -17.31 -11.42
N SER A 25 25.23 -17.89 -11.07
CA SER A 25 24.57 -18.93 -11.86
C SER A 25 23.05 -18.86 -11.76
N THR A 26 22.36 -19.45 -12.74
CA THR A 26 20.90 -19.58 -12.74
C THR A 26 20.40 -20.37 -11.52
N ASP A 27 21.12 -21.41 -11.10
CA ASP A 27 20.77 -22.20 -9.91
C ASP A 27 20.78 -21.35 -8.63
N GLN A 28 21.73 -20.41 -8.51
CA GLN A 28 21.76 -19.47 -7.38
C GLN A 28 20.58 -18.49 -7.43
N ALA A 29 20.20 -18.02 -8.61
CA ALA A 29 19.02 -17.16 -8.78
C ALA A 29 17.76 -17.91 -8.34
N GLU A 30 17.58 -19.15 -8.82
CA GLU A 30 16.44 -19.99 -8.42
C GLU A 30 16.41 -20.30 -6.93
N ALA A 31 17.56 -20.56 -6.31
CA ALA A 31 17.66 -20.82 -4.88
C ALA A 31 17.18 -19.61 -4.06
N ILE A 32 17.54 -18.39 -4.46
CA ILE A 32 17.08 -17.15 -3.82
C ILE A 32 15.57 -16.96 -4.03
N ILE A 33 15.09 -17.16 -5.26
CA ILE A 33 13.68 -17.01 -5.64
C ILE A 33 12.77 -17.97 -4.86
N LYS A 34 13.26 -19.19 -4.56
CA LYS A 34 12.51 -20.25 -3.85
C LYS A 34 12.76 -20.25 -2.34
N ALA A 35 13.62 -19.38 -1.81
CA ALA A 35 14.00 -19.38 -0.40
C ALA A 35 12.85 -18.95 0.52
N ASP A 36 11.92 -18.13 0.02
CA ASP A 36 10.76 -17.63 0.76
C ASP A 36 9.61 -17.30 -0.21
N ASP A 37 8.44 -16.95 0.34
CA ASP A 37 7.26 -16.52 -0.43
C ASP A 37 7.50 -15.24 -1.23
N LEU A 38 8.45 -14.41 -0.79
CA LEU A 38 8.88 -13.20 -1.50
C LEU A 38 10.40 -13.21 -1.63
N ALA A 39 10.90 -12.80 -2.79
CA ALA A 39 12.32 -12.61 -3.05
C ALA A 39 12.53 -11.43 -3.99
N VAL A 40 13.70 -10.82 -3.93
CA VAL A 40 14.05 -9.68 -4.80
C VAL A 40 15.40 -9.92 -5.45
N ILE A 41 15.48 -9.75 -6.77
CA ILE A 41 16.75 -9.79 -7.50
C ILE A 41 16.95 -8.48 -8.24
N GLY A 42 18.11 -7.85 -8.02
CA GLY A 42 18.61 -6.75 -8.84
C GLY A 42 19.43 -7.29 -10.01
N PHE A 43 18.96 -7.05 -11.23
CA PHE A 43 19.68 -7.35 -12.45
C PHE A 43 20.34 -6.05 -12.91
N PHE A 44 21.66 -6.02 -12.98
CA PHE A 44 22.42 -4.82 -13.33
C PHE A 44 23.27 -5.09 -14.56
N ARG A 45 23.63 -4.04 -15.30
CA ARG A 45 24.68 -4.15 -16.33
C ARG A 45 26.08 -4.15 -15.72
N GLU A 46 26.27 -3.34 -14.67
CA GLU A 46 27.53 -3.20 -13.95
C GLU A 46 27.25 -3.03 -12.45
N LEU A 47 28.14 -3.51 -11.59
CA LEU A 47 27.95 -3.52 -10.13
C LEU A 47 28.56 -2.30 -9.41
N HIS A 48 29.01 -1.28 -10.15
CA HIS A 48 29.74 -0.13 -9.60
C HIS A 48 28.99 1.20 -9.78
N HIS A 49 27.66 1.15 -9.86
CA HIS A 49 26.81 2.31 -10.10
C HIS A 49 25.96 2.70 -8.88
N ASP A 50 25.57 3.96 -8.78
CA ASP A 50 24.69 4.52 -7.73
C ASP A 50 23.41 3.70 -7.52
N SER A 51 22.81 3.19 -8.60
CA SER A 51 21.61 2.33 -8.54
C SER A 51 21.84 1.01 -7.78
N VAL A 52 23.06 0.47 -7.81
CA VAL A 52 23.45 -0.72 -7.05
C VAL A 52 23.55 -0.38 -5.56
N GLU A 53 24.09 0.79 -5.22
CA GLU A 53 24.17 1.26 -3.84
C GLU A 53 22.77 1.48 -3.26
N VAL A 54 21.90 2.21 -3.97
CA VAL A 54 20.49 2.43 -3.57
C VAL A 54 19.75 1.10 -3.38
N PHE A 55 19.97 0.13 -4.28
CA PHE A 55 19.41 -1.22 -4.13
C PHE A 55 19.91 -1.93 -2.86
N CYS A 56 21.22 -1.89 -2.60
CA CYS A 56 21.81 -2.48 -1.40
C CYS A 56 21.29 -1.83 -0.13
N GLU A 57 21.12 -0.51 -0.12
CA GLU A 57 20.55 0.23 1.00
C GLU A 57 19.10 -0.13 1.24
N ALA A 58 18.28 -0.20 0.18
CA ALA A 58 16.88 -0.63 0.30
C ALA A 58 16.77 -2.06 0.84
N ALA A 59 17.67 -2.97 0.42
CA ALA A 59 17.74 -4.33 0.95
C ALA A 59 18.06 -4.38 2.45
N ARG A 60 18.86 -3.44 2.98
CA ARG A 60 19.15 -3.34 4.43
C ARG A 60 17.93 -2.96 5.26
N GLU A 61 16.99 -2.23 4.67
CA GLU A 61 15.74 -1.81 5.35
C GLU A 61 14.71 -2.96 5.43
N VAL A 62 14.91 -4.05 4.67
CA VAL A 62 13.97 -5.19 4.62
C VAL A 62 14.70 -6.55 4.79
N PRO A 63 15.46 -6.72 5.88
CA PRO A 63 16.33 -7.89 6.10
C PRO A 63 15.59 -9.23 6.24
N GLU A 64 14.27 -9.23 6.42
CA GLU A 64 13.45 -10.42 6.43
C GLU A 64 13.37 -11.12 5.05
N MET A 65 13.53 -10.38 3.94
CA MET A 65 13.43 -10.97 2.61
C MET A 65 14.80 -11.40 2.03
N PRO A 66 14.83 -12.47 1.23
CA PRO A 66 16.00 -12.84 0.45
C PRO A 66 16.22 -11.85 -0.71
N PHE A 67 17.43 -11.29 -0.75
CA PHE A 67 17.90 -10.42 -1.82
C PHE A 67 19.08 -11.04 -2.54
N GLY A 68 19.06 -10.96 -3.87
CA GLY A 68 20.20 -11.25 -4.71
C GLY A 68 20.47 -10.12 -5.70
N MET A 69 21.66 -10.14 -6.29
CA MET A 69 21.97 -9.30 -7.44
C MET A 69 22.87 -10.01 -8.43
N THR A 70 22.81 -9.63 -9.69
CA THR A 70 23.69 -10.15 -10.73
C THR A 70 24.05 -9.05 -11.72
N ALA A 71 25.23 -9.17 -12.33
CA ALA A 71 25.60 -8.46 -13.56
C ALA A 71 25.96 -9.43 -14.70
N SER A 72 25.60 -10.70 -14.57
CA SER A 72 25.81 -11.68 -15.63
C SER A 72 24.80 -11.45 -16.76
N GLU A 73 25.31 -11.22 -17.97
CA GLU A 73 24.49 -11.08 -19.18
C GLU A 73 23.64 -12.33 -19.44
N ASP A 74 24.20 -13.54 -19.25
CA ASP A 74 23.50 -14.81 -19.44
C ASP A 74 22.31 -14.98 -18.49
N ILE A 75 22.49 -14.60 -17.22
CA ILE A 75 21.41 -14.62 -16.24
C ILE A 75 20.36 -13.57 -16.61
N CYS A 76 20.77 -12.34 -16.96
CA CYS A 76 19.84 -11.29 -17.38
C CYS A 76 19.01 -11.73 -18.59
N ALA A 77 19.64 -12.35 -19.59
CA ALA A 77 18.97 -12.88 -20.78
C ALA A 77 17.96 -13.98 -20.44
N THR A 78 18.29 -14.87 -19.48
CA THR A 78 17.37 -15.93 -19.01
C THR A 78 16.06 -15.36 -18.45
N TYR A 79 16.11 -14.20 -17.79
CA TYR A 79 14.93 -13.51 -17.24
C TYR A 79 14.37 -12.44 -18.19
N GLY A 80 14.88 -12.33 -19.42
CA GLY A 80 14.42 -11.35 -20.41
C GLY A 80 14.73 -9.88 -20.05
N ILE A 81 15.79 -9.64 -19.26
CA ILE A 81 16.15 -8.32 -18.75
C ILE A 81 17.19 -7.66 -19.65
N GLN A 82 16.84 -6.48 -20.15
CA GLN A 82 17.68 -5.70 -21.07
C GLN A 82 18.27 -4.43 -20.43
N ARG A 83 17.66 -3.94 -19.35
CA ARG A 83 18.05 -2.74 -18.61
C ARG A 83 18.29 -3.12 -17.16
N SER A 84 19.07 -2.33 -16.44
CA SER A 84 19.20 -2.49 -15.00
C SER A 84 17.79 -2.41 -14.37
N SER A 85 17.42 -3.44 -13.61
CA SER A 85 16.06 -3.66 -13.15
C SER A 85 16.04 -4.39 -11.82
N LEU A 86 15.11 -4.01 -10.94
CA LEU A 86 14.72 -4.79 -9.79
C LEU A 86 13.50 -5.65 -10.14
N ILE A 87 13.58 -6.95 -9.89
CA ILE A 87 12.42 -7.84 -10.00
C ILE A 87 12.01 -8.32 -8.61
N VAL A 88 10.72 -8.16 -8.30
CA VAL A 88 10.10 -8.79 -7.14
C VAL A 88 9.48 -10.11 -7.58
N PHE A 89 9.82 -11.19 -6.88
CA PHE A 89 9.24 -12.52 -7.07
C PHE A 89 8.32 -12.83 -5.90
N LYS A 90 7.12 -13.35 -6.20
CA LYS A 90 6.18 -13.89 -5.20
C LYS A 90 5.90 -15.36 -5.55
N LYS A 91 6.14 -16.27 -4.61
CA LYS A 91 5.98 -17.73 -4.77
C LYS A 91 6.65 -18.25 -6.04
N GLY A 92 7.89 -17.81 -6.26
CA GLY A 92 8.72 -18.24 -7.39
C GLY A 92 8.44 -17.54 -8.73
N LYS A 93 7.44 -16.66 -8.82
CA LYS A 93 7.05 -15.99 -10.07
C LYS A 93 7.33 -14.49 -10.03
N PRO A 94 7.79 -13.86 -11.13
CA PRO A 94 7.94 -12.41 -11.18
C PRO A 94 6.57 -11.75 -11.09
N VAL A 95 6.43 -10.77 -10.19
CA VAL A 95 5.19 -10.01 -9.98
C VAL A 95 5.36 -8.51 -10.21
N HIS A 96 6.60 -8.01 -10.22
CA HIS A 96 6.93 -6.62 -10.52
C HIS A 96 8.31 -6.51 -11.15
N ASN A 97 8.45 -5.62 -12.13
CA ASN A 97 9.71 -5.22 -12.71
C ASN A 97 9.81 -3.70 -12.64
N GLU A 98 10.77 -3.22 -11.86
CA GLU A 98 11.12 -1.80 -11.76
C GLU A 98 12.41 -1.57 -12.52
N VAL A 99 12.39 -0.69 -13.52
CA VAL A 99 13.62 -0.29 -14.21
C VAL A 99 14.39 0.68 -13.31
N LEU A 100 15.64 0.37 -13.04
CA LEU A 100 16.53 1.21 -12.25
C LEU A 100 17.32 2.09 -13.23
N GLU A 101 17.00 3.39 -13.23
CA GLU A 101 17.78 4.40 -13.94
C GLU A 101 18.55 5.23 -12.91
N ASP A 102 19.71 5.74 -13.32
CA ASP A 102 20.59 6.39 -12.36
C ASP A 102 20.06 7.76 -11.98
N GLY A 103 19.95 7.99 -10.67
CA GLY A 103 19.34 9.19 -10.10
C GLY A 103 17.80 9.21 -10.14
N SER A 104 17.11 8.19 -10.67
CA SER A 104 15.65 8.20 -10.74
C SER A 104 14.93 7.70 -9.49
N GLN A 105 15.53 6.78 -8.73
CA GLN A 105 14.94 6.29 -7.49
C GLN A 105 15.86 6.52 -6.30
N ASN A 106 15.25 6.91 -5.18
CA ASN A 106 15.94 6.95 -3.89
C ASN A 106 15.64 5.70 -3.05
N LYS A 107 16.41 5.54 -1.96
CA LYS A 107 16.25 4.42 -1.00
C LYS A 107 14.81 4.27 -0.52
N LEU A 108 14.15 5.36 -0.14
CA LEU A 108 12.79 5.32 0.42
C LEU A 108 11.77 4.81 -0.60
N GLU A 109 11.86 5.27 -1.85
CA GLU A 109 10.97 4.84 -2.93
C GLU A 109 11.11 3.35 -3.22
N LEU A 110 12.35 2.86 -3.28
CA LEU A 110 12.63 1.45 -3.54
C LEU A 110 12.19 0.56 -2.37
N THR A 111 12.48 0.96 -1.13
CA THR A 111 11.99 0.28 0.07
C THR A 111 10.45 0.25 0.09
N ARG A 112 9.78 1.36 -0.24
CA ARG A 112 8.31 1.45 -0.32
C ARG A 112 7.75 0.47 -1.34
N LEU A 113 8.31 0.46 -2.56
CA LEU A 113 7.89 -0.43 -3.63
C LEU A 113 8.00 -1.88 -3.18
N ILE A 114 9.17 -2.28 -2.68
CA ILE A 114 9.43 -3.64 -2.21
C ILE A 114 8.46 -4.04 -1.09
N LYS A 115 8.35 -3.21 -0.05
CA LYS A 115 7.47 -3.49 1.10
C LYS A 115 5.99 -3.58 0.70
N THR A 116 5.55 -2.89 -0.35
CA THR A 116 4.18 -3.00 -0.87
C THR A 116 3.84 -4.43 -1.35
N PHE A 117 4.82 -5.25 -1.71
CA PHE A 117 4.59 -6.65 -2.11
C PHE A 117 4.46 -7.62 -0.93
N THR A 118 4.84 -7.19 0.29
CA THR A 118 4.61 -7.93 1.53
C THR A 118 3.13 -7.99 1.93
N LEU A 119 2.32 -7.13 1.32
CA LEU A 119 0.88 -7.05 1.48
C LEU A 119 0.16 -7.55 0.23
N ASP A 120 -1.05 -8.06 0.45
CA ASP A 120 -1.94 -8.38 -0.66
C ASP A 120 -2.50 -7.10 -1.27
N LEU A 121 -3.01 -7.20 -2.50
CA LEU A 121 -3.47 -6.04 -3.26
C LEU A 121 -4.55 -5.25 -2.49
N VAL A 122 -5.44 -5.97 -1.81
CA VAL A 122 -6.31 -5.45 -0.76
C VAL A 122 -5.97 -6.24 0.50
N THR A 123 -5.60 -5.56 1.58
CA THR A 123 -5.25 -6.21 2.85
C THR A 123 -6.33 -5.96 3.87
N GLU A 124 -6.89 -7.03 4.45
CA GLU A 124 -7.82 -6.90 5.57
C GLU A 124 -7.09 -6.37 6.81
N TYR A 125 -7.68 -5.39 7.50
CA TYR A 125 -7.19 -4.88 8.77
C TYR A 125 -7.60 -5.80 9.91
N ASN A 126 -6.61 -6.45 10.53
CA ASN A 126 -6.79 -7.28 11.72
C ASN A 126 -5.50 -7.30 12.57
N ILE A 127 -5.49 -8.12 13.62
CA ILE A 127 -4.37 -8.17 14.58
C ILE A 127 -3.05 -8.65 13.97
N GLU A 128 -3.11 -9.41 12.87
CA GLU A 128 -1.93 -9.96 12.20
C GLU A 128 -1.36 -9.00 11.15
N THR A 129 -2.23 -8.25 10.48
CA THR A 129 -1.88 -7.37 9.36
C THR A 129 -1.69 -5.92 9.75
N SER A 130 -2.32 -5.44 10.82
CA SER A 130 -2.29 -4.02 11.27
C SER A 130 -0.86 -3.47 11.38
N VAL A 131 0.04 -4.19 12.03
CA VAL A 131 1.45 -3.78 12.16
C VAL A 131 2.14 -3.71 10.79
N LYS A 132 1.84 -4.65 9.87
CA LYS A 132 2.41 -4.66 8.53
C LYS A 132 1.89 -3.51 7.69
N ILE A 133 0.58 -3.20 7.78
CA ILE A 133 -0.06 -2.07 7.10
C ILE A 133 0.67 -0.76 7.41
N PHE A 134 1.00 -0.52 8.69
CA PHE A 134 1.71 0.69 9.11
C PHE A 134 3.23 0.65 8.90
N ASP A 135 3.82 -0.52 8.65
CA ASP A 135 5.25 -0.67 8.35
C ASP A 135 5.59 -0.42 6.87
N VAL A 136 4.59 -0.48 5.99
CA VAL A 136 4.73 -0.08 4.58
C VAL A 136 4.69 1.45 4.49
N PRO A 137 5.73 2.12 3.96
CA PRO A 137 5.81 3.59 3.94
C PRO A 137 4.98 4.19 2.80
N VAL A 138 3.67 3.91 2.77
CA VAL A 138 2.69 4.50 1.86
C VAL A 138 1.78 5.40 2.69
N GLU A 139 1.87 6.71 2.49
CA GLU A 139 1.15 7.68 3.33
C GLU A 139 -0.36 7.69 3.11
N ASN A 140 -0.82 7.22 1.95
CA ASN A 140 -2.22 7.30 1.54
C ASN A 140 -2.87 5.93 1.68
N HIS A 141 -3.81 5.80 2.61
CA HIS A 141 -4.57 4.57 2.79
C HIS A 141 -6.01 4.80 2.32
N ILE A 142 -6.55 3.88 1.52
CA ILE A 142 -7.97 3.82 1.22
C ILE A 142 -8.58 2.63 1.95
N LEU A 143 -9.67 2.86 2.66
CA LEU A 143 -10.33 1.90 3.51
C LEU A 143 -11.75 1.65 3.02
N LEU A 144 -12.07 0.39 2.78
CA LEU A 144 -13.43 -0.10 2.54
C LEU A 144 -13.98 -0.68 3.85
N PHE A 145 -15.04 -0.08 4.37
CA PHE A 145 -15.81 -0.58 5.51
C PHE A 145 -17.01 -1.34 4.95
N THR A 146 -17.06 -2.66 5.13
CA THR A 146 -18.17 -3.50 4.66
C THR A 146 -18.30 -4.76 5.52
N PRO A 147 -19.51 -5.33 5.71
CA PRO A 147 -19.67 -6.59 6.42
C PRO A 147 -19.26 -7.74 5.50
N THR A 148 -18.28 -8.53 5.93
CA THR A 148 -17.78 -9.68 5.15
C THR A 148 -18.80 -10.80 4.96
N ASN A 149 -19.82 -10.87 5.83
CA ASN A 149 -20.90 -11.86 5.77
C ASN A 149 -22.12 -11.41 4.95
N SER A 150 -22.10 -10.23 4.32
CA SER A 150 -23.20 -9.73 3.49
C SER A 150 -23.25 -10.45 2.13
N GLU A 151 -24.45 -10.67 1.60
CA GLU A 151 -24.64 -11.22 0.24
C GLU A 151 -24.01 -10.32 -0.85
N THR A 152 -23.92 -9.02 -0.60
CA THR A 152 -23.31 -8.04 -1.53
C THR A 152 -21.79 -7.95 -1.41
N PHE A 153 -21.17 -8.65 -0.45
CA PHE A 153 -19.74 -8.51 -0.15
C PHE A 153 -18.85 -8.88 -1.35
N SER A 154 -19.13 -10.00 -2.02
CA SER A 154 -18.28 -10.48 -3.13
C SER A 154 -18.17 -9.44 -4.24
N GLU A 155 -19.30 -8.88 -4.69
CA GLU A 155 -19.34 -7.88 -5.75
C GLU A 155 -18.60 -6.59 -5.34
N ILE A 156 -18.85 -6.10 -4.12
CA ILE A 156 -18.19 -4.91 -3.57
C ILE A 156 -16.67 -5.12 -3.51
N TYR A 157 -16.24 -6.27 -2.99
CA TYR A 157 -14.83 -6.61 -2.83
C TYR A 157 -14.13 -6.76 -4.19
N GLU A 158 -14.75 -7.45 -5.15
CA GLU A 158 -14.20 -7.60 -6.51
C GLU A 158 -14.05 -6.26 -7.23
N ASN A 159 -15.05 -5.39 -7.11
CA ASN A 159 -14.98 -4.02 -7.66
C ASN A 159 -13.84 -3.21 -7.03
N TYR A 160 -13.71 -3.29 -5.70
CA TYR A 160 -12.69 -2.57 -4.94
C TYR A 160 -11.28 -3.09 -5.27
N GLN A 161 -11.10 -4.42 -5.31
CA GLN A 161 -9.84 -5.07 -5.67
C GLN A 161 -9.42 -4.77 -7.12
N SER A 162 -10.38 -4.74 -8.05
CA SER A 162 -10.14 -4.39 -9.46
C SER A 162 -9.67 -2.95 -9.64
N ALA A 163 -10.14 -2.02 -8.80
CA ALA A 163 -9.64 -0.64 -8.79
C ALA A 163 -8.22 -0.55 -8.18
N ALA A 164 -7.91 -1.36 -7.17
CA ALA A 164 -6.65 -1.28 -6.41
C ALA A 164 -5.39 -1.46 -7.26
N ALA A 165 -5.45 -2.28 -8.31
CA ALA A 165 -4.30 -2.63 -9.16
C ALA A 165 -3.57 -1.39 -9.73
N GLU A 166 -4.30 -0.34 -10.10
CA GLU A 166 -3.75 0.87 -10.72
C GLU A 166 -3.00 1.80 -9.75
N PHE A 167 -3.23 1.62 -8.45
CA PHE A 167 -2.72 2.53 -7.41
C PHE A 167 -1.69 1.88 -6.48
N ARG A 168 -1.23 0.65 -6.81
CA ARG A 168 -0.23 -0.07 -6.00
C ARG A 168 1.02 0.81 -5.79
N GLY A 169 1.42 0.96 -4.54
CA GLY A 169 2.56 1.79 -4.12
C GLY A 169 2.27 3.30 -4.01
N LYS A 170 1.10 3.77 -4.48
CA LYS A 170 0.65 5.16 -4.35
C LYS A 170 -0.42 5.32 -3.26
N ILE A 171 -1.36 4.38 -3.23
CA ILE A 171 -2.42 4.27 -2.23
C ILE A 171 -2.49 2.81 -1.79
N LEU A 172 -2.48 2.57 -0.48
CA LEU A 172 -2.63 1.25 0.10
C LEU A 172 -4.12 0.93 0.30
N PHE A 173 -4.59 -0.18 -0.26
CA PHE A 173 -5.99 -0.59 -0.18
C PHE A 173 -6.19 -1.54 1.01
N VAL A 174 -7.06 -1.11 1.92
CA VAL A 174 -7.37 -1.81 3.17
C VAL A 174 -8.86 -2.16 3.21
N LEU A 175 -9.17 -3.38 3.65
CA LEU A 175 -10.52 -3.83 3.97
C LEU A 175 -10.72 -3.80 5.48
N VAL A 176 -11.84 -3.26 5.96
CA VAL A 176 -12.23 -3.24 7.37
C VAL A 176 -13.56 -3.98 7.48
N ASP A 177 -13.54 -5.17 8.08
CA ASP A 177 -14.76 -5.92 8.35
C ASP A 177 -15.58 -5.21 9.44
N THR A 178 -16.83 -4.88 9.11
CA THR A 178 -17.77 -4.24 10.03
C THR A 178 -18.39 -5.21 11.03
N ASN A 179 -18.28 -6.51 10.79
CA ASN A 179 -18.73 -7.54 11.73
C ASN A 179 -17.72 -7.83 12.85
N GLU A 180 -16.47 -7.38 12.68
CA GLU A 180 -15.41 -7.61 13.65
C GLU A 180 -15.47 -6.59 14.78
N ALA A 181 -15.97 -7.00 15.95
CA ALA A 181 -16.17 -6.13 17.12
C ALA A 181 -14.87 -5.42 17.58
N ARG A 182 -13.70 -6.01 17.35
CA ARG A 182 -12.40 -5.38 17.69
C ARG A 182 -12.10 -4.13 16.85
N ASN A 183 -12.80 -3.94 15.73
CA ASN A 183 -12.64 -2.79 14.86
C ASN A 183 -13.37 -1.53 15.36
N GLY A 184 -14.10 -1.55 16.49
CA GLY A 184 -14.87 -0.39 16.96
C GLY A 184 -14.10 0.94 17.00
N ARG A 185 -12.81 0.93 17.39
CA ARG A 185 -11.97 2.15 17.41
C ARG A 185 -11.73 2.76 16.02
N ILE A 186 -11.62 1.93 14.97
CA ILE A 186 -11.43 2.45 13.61
C ILE A 186 -12.73 3.07 13.08
N PHE A 187 -13.89 2.57 13.51
CA PHE A 187 -15.19 3.18 13.19
C PHE A 187 -15.31 4.57 13.81
N GLU A 188 -14.98 4.71 15.09
CA GLU A 188 -14.98 5.98 15.81
C GLU A 188 -14.04 7.00 15.16
N TYR A 189 -12.82 6.57 14.84
CA TYR A 189 -11.80 7.42 14.23
C TYR A 189 -12.20 7.94 12.83
N PHE A 190 -12.87 7.11 12.02
CA PHE A 190 -13.41 7.51 10.71
C PHE A 190 -14.86 8.02 10.75
N ARG A 191 -15.48 8.05 11.93
CA ARG A 191 -16.90 8.40 12.15
C ARG A 191 -17.85 7.64 11.23
N ILE A 192 -17.62 6.33 11.08
CA ILE A 192 -18.48 5.42 10.31
C ILE A 192 -19.60 4.92 11.23
N ARG A 193 -20.85 5.12 10.83
CA ARG A 193 -22.03 4.53 11.47
C ARG A 193 -22.54 3.37 10.62
N ASP A 194 -23.39 2.52 11.20
CA ASP A 194 -23.97 1.37 10.50
C ASP A 194 -24.71 1.78 9.22
N VAL A 195 -25.40 2.93 9.24
CA VAL A 195 -26.12 3.47 8.08
C VAL A 195 -25.21 3.95 6.95
N ASP A 196 -23.92 4.14 7.23
CA ASP A 196 -22.95 4.59 6.24
C ASP A 196 -22.29 3.41 5.50
N VAL A 197 -22.55 2.16 5.91
CA VAL A 197 -21.90 0.95 5.38
C VAL A 197 -22.70 0.40 4.17
N PRO A 198 -22.04 0.05 3.03
CA PRO A 198 -20.60 0.10 2.79
C PRO A 198 -20.07 1.53 2.59
N ALA A 199 -18.90 1.81 3.16
CA ALA A 199 -18.25 3.11 3.08
C ALA A 199 -16.82 3.01 2.56
N VAL A 200 -16.40 3.98 1.74
CA VAL A 200 -15.01 4.15 1.32
C VAL A 200 -14.45 5.47 1.86
N ARG A 201 -13.27 5.43 2.47
CA ARG A 201 -12.54 6.60 3.00
C ARG A 201 -11.09 6.57 2.53
N ILE A 202 -10.52 7.73 2.21
CA ILE A 202 -9.07 7.90 2.12
C ILE A 202 -8.57 8.59 3.38
N LEU A 203 -7.44 8.14 3.91
CA LEU A 203 -6.66 8.75 4.98
C LEU A 203 -5.27 9.09 4.47
N ASN A 204 -4.84 10.32 4.67
CA ASN A 204 -3.44 10.69 4.60
C ASN A 204 -2.83 10.58 6.00
N LEU A 205 -1.88 9.68 6.21
CA LEU A 205 -1.26 9.42 7.51
C LEU A 205 -0.44 10.62 8.02
N THR A 206 0.18 11.39 7.12
CA THR A 206 1.05 12.53 7.47
C THR A 206 0.25 13.71 8.02
N SER A 207 -0.88 14.04 7.38
CA SER A 207 -1.73 15.19 7.74
C SER A 207 -2.94 14.82 8.61
N ASP A 208 -3.19 13.53 8.84
CA ASP A 208 -4.43 13.01 9.43
C ASP A 208 -5.72 13.37 8.64
N ALA A 209 -5.57 13.89 7.41
CA ALA A 209 -6.69 14.30 6.58
C ALA A 209 -7.48 13.09 6.06
N LYS A 210 -8.80 13.15 6.23
CA LYS A 210 -9.74 12.10 5.82
C LYS A 210 -10.60 12.60 4.68
N TYR A 211 -10.94 11.73 3.74
CA TYR A 211 -11.74 12.05 2.56
C TYR A 211 -12.84 11.01 2.41
N LYS A 212 -14.05 11.44 2.05
CA LYS A 212 -15.19 10.56 1.79
C LYS A 212 -15.36 10.40 0.29
N MET A 213 -15.54 9.16 -0.18
CA MET A 213 -15.89 8.90 -1.57
C MET A 213 -17.22 9.60 -1.89
N PRO A 214 -17.29 10.47 -2.93
CA PRO A 214 -18.50 11.21 -3.27
C PRO A 214 -19.46 10.36 -4.13
N ALA A 215 -19.66 9.09 -3.74
CA ALA A 215 -20.54 8.15 -4.41
C ALA A 215 -21.08 7.11 -3.40
N ASP A 216 -22.31 6.66 -3.62
CA ASP A 216 -22.98 5.71 -2.73
C ASP A 216 -22.62 4.24 -3.03
N GLN A 217 -22.24 3.95 -4.29
CA GLN A 217 -21.94 2.59 -4.74
C GLN A 217 -20.43 2.36 -4.90
N VAL A 218 -19.96 1.21 -4.42
CA VAL A 218 -18.57 0.75 -4.59
C VAL A 218 -18.44 0.01 -5.93
N THR A 219 -18.29 0.78 -7.00
CA THR A 219 -17.99 0.27 -8.35
C THR A 219 -16.53 0.54 -8.69
N VAL A 220 -15.97 -0.20 -9.67
CA VAL A 220 -14.59 0.02 -10.15
C VAL A 220 -14.38 1.48 -10.57
N GLY A 221 -15.35 2.06 -11.30
CA GLY A 221 -15.29 3.44 -11.79
C GLY A 221 -15.26 4.47 -10.66
N ASN A 222 -16.17 4.36 -9.71
CA ASN A 222 -16.26 5.31 -8.59
C ASN A 222 -15.01 5.29 -7.70
N VAL A 223 -14.48 4.10 -7.42
CA VAL A 223 -13.26 3.95 -6.61
C VAL A 223 -12.04 4.53 -7.34
N LYS A 224 -11.89 4.25 -8.65
CA LYS A 224 -10.81 4.81 -9.47
C LYS A 224 -10.89 6.34 -9.54
N GLU A 225 -12.07 6.88 -9.81
CA GLU A 225 -12.29 8.32 -9.88
C GLU A 225 -11.96 8.98 -8.54
N PHE A 226 -12.37 8.37 -7.42
CA PHE A 226 -12.06 8.90 -6.09
C PHE A 226 -10.55 8.92 -5.81
N CYS A 227 -9.84 7.82 -6.09
CA CYS A 227 -8.39 7.73 -5.96
C CYS A 227 -7.67 8.77 -6.85
N GLN A 228 -8.08 8.90 -8.10
CA GLN A 228 -7.48 9.87 -9.03
C GLN A 228 -7.76 11.31 -8.60
N SER A 229 -9.00 11.62 -8.19
CA SER A 229 -9.37 12.94 -7.68
C SER A 229 -8.54 13.30 -6.46
N TYR A 230 -8.32 12.35 -5.55
CA TYR A 230 -7.48 12.53 -4.37
C TYR A 230 -6.00 12.79 -4.75
N LEU A 231 -5.40 11.94 -5.58
CA LEU A 231 -4.00 12.11 -6.01
C LEU A 231 -3.76 13.40 -6.79
N ASN A 232 -4.78 13.90 -7.49
CA ASN A 232 -4.73 15.18 -8.21
C ASN A 232 -5.05 16.39 -7.32
N GLY A 233 -5.26 16.22 -6.01
CA GLY A 233 -5.57 17.30 -5.07
C GLY A 233 -6.98 17.90 -5.24
N LYS A 234 -7.90 17.20 -5.90
CA LYS A 234 -9.27 17.66 -6.18
C LYS A 234 -10.32 17.10 -5.20
N ALA A 235 -9.98 16.04 -4.46
CA ALA A 235 -10.91 15.46 -3.49
C ALA A 235 -11.17 16.44 -2.34
N LYS A 236 -12.43 16.58 -1.93
CA LYS A 236 -12.81 17.42 -0.79
C LYS A 236 -12.51 16.70 0.52
N GLN A 237 -11.74 17.35 1.39
CA GLN A 237 -11.48 16.85 2.73
C GLN A 237 -12.79 16.73 3.52
N HIS A 238 -12.96 15.62 4.23
CA HIS A 238 -14.07 15.40 5.14
C HIS A 238 -13.78 16.09 6.48
N LEU A 239 -14.55 17.14 6.76
CA LEU A 239 -14.49 17.91 8.00
C LEU A 239 -15.69 17.56 8.90
N SER A 240 -15.54 17.79 10.20
CA SER A 240 -16.64 17.60 11.17
C SER A 240 -17.82 18.55 10.95
N SER A 241 -17.57 19.67 10.29
CA SER A 241 -18.58 20.61 9.81
C SER A 241 -18.02 21.35 8.60
N GLU A 242 -18.89 21.69 7.67
CA GLU A 242 -18.61 22.71 6.67
C GLU A 242 -18.55 24.11 7.33
N GLU A 243 -17.96 25.06 6.62
CA GLU A 243 -18.07 26.48 6.98
C GLU A 243 -19.51 26.95 6.82
N ILE A 244 -19.93 27.90 7.65
CA ILE A 244 -21.27 28.49 7.55
C ILE A 244 -21.31 29.35 6.27
N PRO A 245 -22.15 29.05 5.27
CA PRO A 245 -22.26 29.88 4.08
C PRO A 245 -22.69 31.31 4.43
N GLU A 246 -22.16 32.34 3.78
CA GLU A 246 -22.55 33.74 4.06
C GLU A 246 -24.04 34.04 3.78
N ASP A 247 -24.71 33.19 3.02
CA ASP A 247 -26.12 33.28 2.67
C ASP A 247 -27.01 32.23 3.36
N TRP A 248 -26.50 31.58 4.41
CA TRP A 248 -27.16 30.46 5.08
C TRP A 248 -28.59 30.75 5.57
N ASP A 249 -28.91 32.01 5.88
CA ASP A 249 -30.21 32.48 6.38
C ASP A 249 -30.99 33.39 5.41
N LYS A 250 -30.45 33.65 4.20
CA LYS A 250 -31.04 34.60 3.25
C LYS A 250 -32.29 34.06 2.52
N LYS A 251 -32.46 32.73 2.45
CA LYS A 251 -33.60 32.07 1.80
C LYS A 251 -34.59 31.52 2.85
N PRO A 252 -35.87 31.30 2.48
CA PRO A 252 -36.85 30.70 3.39
C PRO A 252 -36.43 29.34 3.97
N VAL A 253 -35.65 28.56 3.19
CA VAL A 253 -34.99 27.34 3.65
C VAL A 253 -33.57 27.69 4.08
N LYS A 254 -33.30 27.57 5.38
CA LYS A 254 -31.98 27.85 5.96
C LYS A 254 -31.02 26.69 5.75
N VAL A 255 -29.76 27.00 5.47
CA VAL A 255 -28.69 26.01 5.35
C VAL A 255 -28.05 25.81 6.73
N LEU A 256 -28.07 24.57 7.22
CA LEU A 256 -27.44 24.20 8.48
C LEU A 256 -26.21 23.34 8.23
N VAL A 257 -25.14 23.64 8.95
CA VAL A 257 -23.89 22.88 9.01
C VAL A 257 -23.61 22.54 10.48
N GLY A 258 -22.66 21.64 10.75
CA GLY A 258 -22.34 21.23 12.13
C GLY A 258 -22.02 22.40 13.08
N LYS A 259 -21.43 23.50 12.59
CA LYS A 259 -21.09 24.70 13.37
C LYS A 259 -22.31 25.49 13.87
N ASN A 260 -23.41 25.56 13.10
CA ASN A 260 -24.60 26.35 13.46
C ASN A 260 -25.83 25.49 13.82
N PHE A 261 -25.77 24.17 13.64
CA PHE A 261 -26.92 23.29 13.87
C PHE A 261 -27.46 23.39 15.30
N ASN A 262 -26.60 23.23 16.31
CA ASN A 262 -27.05 23.22 17.71
C ASN A 262 -27.63 24.55 18.16
N SER A 263 -27.07 25.69 17.72
CA SER A 263 -27.55 27.02 18.12
C SER A 263 -28.86 27.43 17.46
N ILE A 264 -29.33 26.69 16.46
CA ILE A 264 -30.56 26.99 15.72
C ILE A 264 -31.68 26.03 16.09
N ILE A 265 -31.36 24.76 16.36
CA ILE A 265 -32.35 23.72 16.64
C ILE A 265 -32.69 23.60 18.12
N PHE A 266 -31.74 23.89 19.02
CA PHE A 266 -31.91 23.79 20.48
C PHE A 266 -31.76 25.16 21.13
#